data_AF-A0A287D9E5-F1
#
_entry.id   AF-A0A287D9E5-F1
#
_cell.length_a   1.000
_cell.length_b   1.000
_cell.length_c   1.000
_cell.angle_alpha   90.00
_cell.angle_beta   90.00
_cell.angle_gamma   90.00
#
_symmetry.space_group_name_H-M   'P 1'
#
loop_
_entity.id
_entity.type
_entity.pdbx_description
1 polymer ?
#
loop_
_entity_poly.entity_id
_entity_poly.type
_entity_poly.pdbx_seq_one_letter_code
_entity_poly.pdbx_strand_id
1 'polypeptide(L)'
;MEDVKLEFPSLPQCKEDAEEWTYPMRREMQEILPGLFLGPYSSAMKSKLPILQKHGITHIICIRQNIEANFIKPNFQQLFRYLVLDIADNPVENIIRFFPMSKEFIDGSLQTGGKVLVHGNAGISRSAAFVIAYIMETFGVKYRDAFAYVQERRFCINPNAGFVHQLQEYEAIYLAKLTIQMMSPLQIERSLSVHSGTTGSLKRTHEEEDDFGNMQVATAQNG
;
A
#
# COMPACT_ATOMS: atom_id res chain seq x y z
N MET A 1 20.83 -22.52 12.97
CA MET A 1 20.36 -21.13 12.79
C MET A 1 18.90 -21.18 13.14
N GLU A 2 18.47 -20.54 14.24
CA GLU A 2 17.04 -20.40 14.50
C GLU A 2 16.49 -19.44 13.44
N ASP A 3 15.62 -19.93 12.56
CA ASP A 3 14.92 -19.09 11.60
C ASP A 3 14.05 -18.09 12.39
N VAL A 4 14.36 -16.80 12.27
CA VAL A 4 13.57 -15.74 12.90
C VAL A 4 12.19 -15.75 12.26
N LYS A 5 11.21 -16.32 12.97
CA LYS A 5 9.82 -16.40 12.51
C LYS A 5 9.09 -15.13 12.94
N LEU A 6 8.62 -14.36 11.97
CA LEU A 6 7.75 -13.22 12.21
C LEU A 6 6.40 -13.72 12.75
N GLU A 7 5.94 -13.13 13.85
CA GLU A 7 4.62 -13.40 14.42
C GLU A 7 3.69 -12.22 14.15
N PHE A 8 2.48 -12.52 13.65
CA PHE A 8 1.46 -11.53 13.34
C PHE A 8 0.14 -11.89 14.02
N PRO A 9 -0.68 -10.89 14.42
CA PRO A 9 -2.03 -11.14 14.89
C PRO A 9 -2.89 -11.75 13.78
N SER A 10 -3.87 -12.57 14.15
CA SER A 10 -4.85 -13.10 13.21
C SER A 10 -5.84 -12.02 12.77
N LEU A 11 -6.32 -12.11 11.52
CA LEU A 11 -7.37 -11.23 11.02
C LEU A 11 -8.68 -11.42 11.84
N PRO A 12 -9.35 -10.34 12.26
CA PRO A 12 -10.65 -10.44 12.90
C PRO A 12 -11.68 -11.08 11.96
N GLN A 13 -12.42 -12.07 12.44
CA GLN A 13 -13.47 -12.73 11.66
C GLN A 13 -14.58 -11.74 11.27
N CYS A 14 -15.23 -12.01 10.13
CA CYS A 14 -16.43 -11.26 9.76
C CYS A 14 -17.56 -11.61 10.74
N LYS A 15 -18.38 -10.62 11.13
CA LYS A 15 -19.54 -10.89 11.97
C LYS A 15 -20.52 -11.79 11.20
N GLU A 16 -21.11 -12.76 11.89
CA GLU A 16 -22.08 -13.71 11.32
C GLU A 16 -23.31 -12.99 10.72
N ASP A 17 -23.65 -11.80 11.22
CA ASP A 17 -24.76 -10.95 10.75
C ASP A 17 -24.33 -9.91 9.68
N ALA A 18 -23.38 -10.23 8.81
CA ALA A 18 -22.97 -9.31 7.75
C ALA A 18 -24.18 -8.99 6.83
N GLU A 19 -24.63 -7.72 6.84
CA GLU A 19 -25.71 -7.26 5.98
C GLU A 19 -25.42 -7.60 4.51
N GLU A 20 -26.42 -8.17 3.82
CA GLU A 20 -26.30 -8.51 2.40
C GLU A 20 -25.98 -7.24 1.59
N TRP A 21 -24.95 -7.32 0.76
CA TRP A 21 -24.48 -6.16 0.02
C TRP A 21 -25.56 -5.66 -0.96
N THR A 22 -25.83 -4.35 -0.92
CA THR A 22 -26.70 -3.67 -1.88
C THR A 22 -25.96 -2.56 -2.60
N TYR A 23 -26.32 -2.30 -3.86
CA TYR A 23 -25.68 -1.27 -4.69
C TYR A 23 -25.59 0.13 -4.04
N PRO A 24 -26.62 0.61 -3.28
CA PRO A 24 -26.53 1.88 -2.57
C PRO A 24 -25.37 1.98 -1.56
N MET A 25 -24.93 0.87 -0.96
CA MET A 25 -23.84 0.84 0.02
C MET A 25 -22.50 1.34 -0.56
N ARG A 26 -22.33 1.31 -1.89
CA ARG A 26 -21.17 1.92 -2.57
C ARG A 26 -20.98 3.40 -2.21
N ARG A 27 -22.06 4.12 -1.87
CA ARG A 27 -22.07 5.55 -1.50
C ARG A 27 -21.81 5.81 0.00
N GLU A 28 -21.65 4.75 0.78
CA GLU A 28 -21.47 4.78 2.23
C GLU A 28 -20.10 4.24 2.62
N MET A 29 -19.70 4.47 3.87
CA MET A 29 -18.51 3.87 4.45
C MET A 29 -18.85 2.54 5.11
N GLN A 30 -17.92 1.58 5.05
CA GLN A 30 -18.04 0.29 5.72
C GLN A 30 -16.89 0.13 6.70
N GLU A 31 -17.16 -0.48 7.85
CA GLU A 31 -16.14 -0.89 8.81
C GLU A 31 -15.40 -2.10 8.23
N ILE A 32 -14.09 -1.95 8.01
CA ILE A 32 -13.24 -3.00 7.46
C ILE A 32 -12.61 -3.81 8.59
N LEU A 33 -12.04 -3.13 9.57
CA LEU A 33 -11.55 -3.68 10.83
C LEU A 33 -12.19 -2.90 11.98
N PRO A 34 -12.22 -3.43 13.22
CA PRO A 34 -12.65 -2.65 14.38
C PRO A 34 -11.96 -1.28 14.43
N GLY A 35 -12.74 -0.22 14.21
CA GLY A 35 -12.26 1.16 14.20
C GLY A 35 -11.63 1.67 12.89
N LEU A 36 -11.48 0.87 11.84
CA LEU A 36 -11.00 1.30 10.52
C LEU A 36 -12.10 1.18 9.47
N PHE A 37 -12.46 2.32 8.88
CA PHE A 37 -13.53 2.45 7.90
C PHE A 37 -12.98 2.81 6.52
N LEU A 38 -13.62 2.29 5.47
CA LEU A 38 -13.33 2.62 4.08
C LEU A 38 -14.58 3.17 3.40
N GLY A 39 -14.46 4.28 2.67
CA GLY A 39 -15.61 4.85 1.96
C GLY A 39 -15.27 5.77 0.79
N PRO A 40 -16.29 6.24 0.06
CA PRO A 40 -16.20 7.33 -0.91
C PRO A 40 -16.18 8.70 -0.23
N TYR A 41 -15.84 9.75 -0.98
CA TYR A 41 -15.82 11.14 -0.48
C TYR A 41 -17.17 11.58 0.09
N SER A 42 -18.28 11.03 -0.44
CA SER A 42 -19.64 11.32 0.03
C SER A 42 -19.84 10.98 1.51
N SER A 43 -19.05 10.05 2.06
CA SER A 43 -19.10 9.65 3.47
C SER A 43 -18.46 10.68 4.41
N ALA A 44 -17.64 11.59 3.88
CA ALA A 44 -16.96 12.65 4.63
C ALA A 44 -17.57 14.05 4.36
N MET A 45 -18.74 14.12 3.71
CA MET A 45 -19.46 15.38 3.46
C MET A 45 -20.07 15.98 4.73
N LYS A 46 -20.36 17.29 4.71
CA LYS A 46 -21.01 18.01 5.83
C LYS A 46 -22.27 17.32 6.35
N SER A 47 -23.12 16.82 5.45
CA SER A 47 -24.36 16.11 5.79
C SER A 47 -24.14 14.77 6.51
N LYS A 48 -22.92 14.22 6.50
CA LYS A 48 -22.57 12.96 7.15
C LYS A 48 -21.97 13.12 8.54
N LEU A 49 -21.89 14.34 9.09
CA LEU A 49 -21.40 14.57 10.45
C LEU A 49 -22.08 13.67 11.50
N PRO A 50 -23.42 13.50 11.52
CA PRO A 50 -24.06 12.64 12.50
C PRO A 50 -23.63 11.17 12.39
N ILE A 51 -23.36 10.69 11.17
CA ILE A 51 -22.91 9.31 10.92
C ILE A 51 -21.46 9.13 11.38
N LEU A 52 -20.58 10.10 11.11
CA LEU A 52 -19.18 10.08 11.57
C LEU A 52 -19.13 10.06 13.11
N GLN A 53 -19.92 10.92 13.77
CA GLN A 53 -20.00 10.97 15.23
C GLN A 53 -20.61 9.69 15.82
N LYS A 54 -21.69 9.16 15.22
CA LYS A 54 -22.32 7.91 15.65
C LYS A 54 -21.33 6.74 15.67
N HIS A 55 -20.45 6.67 14.67
CA HIS A 55 -19.44 5.62 14.61
C HIS A 55 -18.21 5.90 15.49
N GLY A 56 -18.06 7.12 16.01
CA GLY A 56 -16.92 7.53 16.82
C GLY A 56 -15.66 7.82 16.00
N ILE A 57 -15.80 8.27 14.75
CA ILE A 57 -14.66 8.67 13.92
C ILE A 57 -13.94 9.84 14.58
N THR A 58 -12.61 9.76 14.66
CA THR A 58 -11.74 10.83 15.20
C THR A 58 -10.69 11.28 14.20
N HIS A 59 -10.33 10.40 13.26
CA HIS A 59 -9.29 10.63 12.27
C HIS A 59 -9.81 10.34 10.85
N ILE A 60 -9.37 11.13 9.88
CA ILE A 60 -9.77 10.97 8.48
C ILE A 60 -8.54 11.04 7.56
N ILE A 61 -8.30 9.99 6.78
CA ILE A 61 -7.38 10.03 5.65
C ILE A 61 -8.17 10.40 4.39
N CYS A 62 -7.86 11.56 3.84
CA CYS A 62 -8.51 12.14 2.66
C CYS A 62 -7.58 12.05 1.46
N ILE A 63 -7.87 11.12 0.54
CA ILE A 63 -7.03 10.83 -0.62
C ILE A 63 -7.71 11.41 -1.87
N ARG A 64 -7.05 12.37 -2.52
CA ARG A 64 -7.57 13.07 -3.70
C ARG A 64 -6.44 13.64 -4.52
N GLN A 65 -6.67 13.93 -5.79
CA GLN A 65 -5.79 14.81 -6.56
C GLN A 65 -6.10 16.27 -6.25
N ASN A 66 -5.14 17.17 -6.43
CA ASN A 66 -5.39 18.62 -6.30
C ASN A 66 -6.54 19.13 -7.18
N ILE A 67 -6.74 18.57 -8.38
CA ILE A 67 -7.87 18.92 -9.26
C ILE A 67 -9.24 18.55 -8.65
N GLU A 68 -9.29 17.63 -7.69
CA GLU A 68 -10.50 17.21 -6.96
C GLU A 68 -10.69 18.00 -5.66
N ALA A 69 -9.75 18.86 -5.26
CA ALA A 69 -9.73 19.53 -3.94
C ALA A 69 -10.88 20.53 -3.73
N ASN A 70 -11.56 20.95 -4.81
CA ASN A 70 -12.77 21.77 -4.72
C ASN A 70 -13.96 21.02 -4.09
N PHE A 71 -14.05 19.69 -4.26
CA PHE A 71 -15.14 18.88 -3.70
C PHE A 71 -14.68 17.77 -2.74
N ILE A 72 -13.43 17.32 -2.78
CA ILE A 72 -12.84 16.36 -1.83
C ILE A 72 -11.86 17.10 -0.92
N LYS A 73 -12.32 17.46 0.28
CA LYS A 73 -11.53 18.27 1.24
C LYS A 73 -11.96 18.02 2.68
N PRO A 74 -11.10 18.36 3.66
CA PRO A 74 -11.45 18.35 5.08
C PRO A 74 -12.66 19.27 5.36
N ASN A 75 -13.81 18.70 5.69
CA ASN A 75 -15.04 19.46 5.95
C ASN A 75 -15.18 19.89 7.42
N PHE A 76 -14.40 19.29 8.33
CA PHE A 76 -14.55 19.45 9.79
C PHE A 76 -13.20 19.55 10.51
N GLN A 77 -12.38 20.54 10.13
CA GLN A 77 -10.99 20.69 10.62
C GLN A 77 -10.86 20.81 12.15
N GLN A 78 -11.92 21.23 12.84
CA GLN A 78 -11.94 21.39 14.30
C GLN A 78 -12.43 20.14 15.04
N LEU A 79 -12.99 19.15 14.33
CA LEU A 79 -13.62 17.97 14.95
C LEU A 79 -12.83 16.67 14.71
N PHE A 80 -12.13 16.58 13.58
CA PHE A 80 -11.35 15.40 13.22
C PHE A 80 -9.91 15.80 12.88
N ARG A 81 -8.97 14.91 13.15
CA ARG A 81 -7.60 15.03 12.64
C ARG A 81 -7.54 14.51 11.21
N TYR A 82 -6.86 15.22 10.33
CA TYR A 82 -6.78 14.85 8.91
C TYR A 82 -5.36 14.51 8.49
N LEU A 83 -5.24 13.45 7.70
CA LEU A 83 -4.10 13.22 6.81
C LEU A 83 -4.60 13.38 5.37
N VAL A 84 -4.05 14.33 4.64
CA VAL A 84 -4.49 14.65 3.27
C VAL A 84 -3.40 14.23 2.30
N LEU A 85 -3.71 13.27 1.42
CA LEU A 85 -2.75 12.72 0.45
C LEU A 85 -3.13 13.17 -0.96
N ASP A 86 -2.17 13.79 -1.66
CA ASP A 86 -2.30 14.19 -3.07
C ASP A 86 -1.87 13.05 -3.99
N ILE A 87 -2.85 12.30 -4.49
CA ILE A 87 -2.63 11.03 -5.18
C ILE A 87 -3.56 10.91 -6.38
N ALA A 88 -2.96 10.69 -7.55
CA ALA A 88 -3.65 10.35 -8.79
C ALA A 88 -4.11 8.88 -8.82
N ASP A 89 -5.28 8.62 -9.40
CA ASP A 89 -5.75 7.24 -9.61
C ASP A 89 -5.30 6.72 -10.96
N ASN A 90 -3.99 6.53 -11.12
CA ASN A 90 -3.42 5.92 -12.31
C ASN A 90 -2.30 4.93 -11.94
N PRO A 91 -1.97 3.98 -12.83
CA PRO A 91 -0.99 2.94 -12.53
C PRO A 91 0.45 3.41 -12.31
N VAL A 92 0.82 4.63 -12.72
CA VAL A 92 2.19 5.15 -12.57
C VAL A 92 2.37 6.03 -11.34
N GLU A 93 1.30 6.35 -10.61
CA GLU A 93 1.37 7.13 -9.37
C GLU A 93 2.05 6.33 -8.26
N ASN A 94 3.07 6.91 -7.62
CA ASN A 94 3.81 6.29 -6.54
C ASN A 94 3.09 6.50 -5.21
N ILE A 95 2.35 5.47 -4.79
CA ILE A 95 1.63 5.42 -3.51
C ILE A 95 2.39 4.68 -2.42
N ILE A 96 3.33 3.80 -2.78
CA ILE A 96 4.08 2.98 -1.81
C ILE A 96 4.83 3.84 -0.78
N ARG A 97 5.34 5.01 -1.21
CA ARG A 97 6.00 5.99 -0.34
C ARG A 97 5.13 6.52 0.81
N PHE A 98 3.81 6.42 0.69
CA PHE A 98 2.87 6.92 1.70
C PHE A 98 2.38 5.84 2.66
N PHE A 99 2.63 4.55 2.38
CA PHE A 99 2.14 3.47 3.23
C PHE A 99 2.65 3.58 4.68
N PRO A 100 3.94 3.82 4.96
CA PRO A 100 4.42 3.96 6.34
C PRO A 100 3.74 5.11 7.10
N MET A 101 3.58 6.26 6.43
CA MET A 101 2.91 7.44 7.00
C MET A 101 1.43 7.15 7.31
N SER A 102 0.73 6.48 6.39
CA SER A 102 -0.67 6.12 6.60
C SER A 102 -0.84 5.07 7.71
N LYS A 103 0.10 4.12 7.81
CA LYS A 103 0.14 3.09 8.84
C LYS A 103 0.32 3.72 10.22
N GLU A 104 1.30 4.60 10.38
CA GLU A 104 1.52 5.35 11.62
C GLU A 104 0.29 6.16 12.04
N PHE A 105 -0.35 6.86 11.10
CA PHE A 105 -1.56 7.64 11.37
C PHE A 105 -2.73 6.77 11.82
N ILE A 106 -2.93 5.61 11.19
CA ILE A 106 -3.98 4.67 11.58
C ILE A 106 -3.69 4.08 12.96
N ASP A 107 -2.48 3.59 13.18
CA ASP A 107 -2.08 2.98 14.46
C ASP A 107 -2.19 3.97 15.63
N GLY A 108 -1.69 5.20 15.47
CA GLY A 108 -1.78 6.22 16.50
C GLY A 108 -3.23 6.54 16.90
N SER A 109 -4.15 6.52 15.93
CA SER A 109 -5.59 6.66 16.21
C SER A 109 -6.13 5.44 16.96
N LEU A 110 -5.91 4.23 16.46
CA LEU A 110 -6.51 3.02 17.03
C LEU A 110 -5.96 2.72 18.44
N GLN A 111 -4.67 2.96 18.68
CA GLN A 111 -4.03 2.78 20.01
C GLN A 111 -4.60 3.70 21.08
N THR A 112 -5.14 4.86 20.70
CA THR A 112 -5.77 5.83 21.61
C THR A 112 -7.29 5.62 21.72
N GLY A 113 -7.82 4.51 21.19
CA GLY A 113 -9.26 4.23 21.16
C GLY A 113 -10.04 5.05 20.13
N GLY A 114 -9.33 5.79 19.27
CA GLY A 114 -9.91 6.51 18.15
C GLY A 114 -10.29 5.60 16.99
N LYS A 115 -10.99 6.17 16.00
CA LYS A 115 -11.40 5.44 14.78
C LYS A 115 -11.12 6.27 13.55
N VAL A 116 -10.77 5.58 12.47
CA VAL A 116 -10.26 6.18 11.23
C VAL A 116 -11.21 5.92 10.08
N LEU A 117 -11.53 6.97 9.33
CA LEU A 117 -12.12 6.83 7.99
C LEU A 117 -11.03 7.09 6.94
N VAL A 118 -10.79 6.11 6.07
CA VAL A 118 -9.98 6.29 4.86
C VAL A 118 -10.93 6.45 3.68
N HIS A 119 -10.85 7.57 2.98
CA HIS A 119 -11.68 7.79 1.81
C HIS A 119 -10.90 8.33 0.61
N GLY A 120 -11.36 7.91 -0.57
CA GLY A 120 -10.95 8.48 -1.85
C GLY A 120 -12.12 9.23 -2.48
N ASN A 121 -12.10 9.38 -3.81
CA ASN A 121 -13.28 9.79 -4.57
C ASN A 121 -14.39 8.71 -4.48
N ALA A 122 -14.24 7.61 -5.22
CA ALA A 122 -15.23 6.54 -5.24
C ALA A 122 -15.10 5.50 -4.10
N GLY A 123 -14.01 5.54 -3.34
CA GLY A 123 -13.72 4.49 -2.36
C GLY A 123 -13.37 3.14 -2.98
N ILE A 124 -12.76 3.12 -4.17
CA ILE A 124 -12.59 1.91 -5.00
C ILE A 124 -11.12 1.51 -5.16
N SER A 125 -10.29 2.44 -5.64
CA SER A 125 -8.90 2.13 -5.99
C SER A 125 -7.92 2.72 -4.97
N ARG A 126 -7.63 4.04 -5.04
CA ARG A 126 -6.70 4.73 -4.13
C ARG A 126 -6.90 4.36 -2.65
N SER A 127 -8.04 4.69 -2.06
CA SER A 127 -8.27 4.44 -0.64
C SER A 127 -8.33 2.97 -0.26
N ALA A 128 -8.77 2.09 -1.18
CA ALA A 128 -8.74 0.65 -0.94
C ALA A 128 -7.30 0.14 -0.87
N ALA A 129 -6.41 0.62 -1.74
CA ALA A 129 -4.99 0.25 -1.71
C ALA A 129 -4.35 0.59 -0.35
N PHE A 130 -4.63 1.77 0.21
CA PHE A 130 -4.14 2.14 1.55
C PHE A 130 -4.66 1.24 2.68
N VAL A 131 -5.94 0.86 2.64
CA VAL A 131 -6.51 -0.06 3.62
C VAL A 131 -5.94 -1.48 3.47
N ILE A 132 -5.73 -1.94 2.24
CA ILE A 132 -5.09 -3.24 1.95
C ILE A 132 -3.64 -3.24 2.46
N ALA A 133 -2.86 -2.19 2.17
CA ALA A 133 -1.49 -2.05 2.66
C ALA A 133 -1.42 -2.12 4.18
N TYR A 134 -2.33 -1.42 4.86
CA TYR A 134 -2.45 -1.46 6.32
C TYR A 134 -2.71 -2.88 6.82
N ILE A 135 -3.65 -3.60 6.20
CA ILE A 135 -3.99 -4.98 6.59
C ILE A 135 -2.82 -5.93 6.38
N MET A 136 -2.15 -5.85 5.22
CA MET A 136 -1.00 -6.70 4.90
C MET A 136 0.11 -6.56 5.95
N GLU A 137 0.52 -5.34 6.26
CA GLU A 137 1.61 -5.08 7.20
C GLU A 137 1.20 -5.38 8.66
N THR A 138 -0.05 -5.12 9.04
CA THR A 138 -0.52 -5.31 10.42
C THR A 138 -0.76 -6.78 10.77
N PHE A 139 -1.27 -7.57 9.83
CA PHE A 139 -1.68 -8.96 10.07
C PHE A 139 -0.80 -9.99 9.35
N GLY A 140 0.24 -9.55 8.65
CA GLY A 140 1.20 -10.43 7.98
C GLY A 140 0.57 -11.29 6.89
N VAL A 141 -0.48 -10.79 6.24
CA VAL A 141 -1.21 -11.52 5.19
C VAL A 141 -0.81 -11.03 3.81
N LYS A 142 -0.84 -11.94 2.84
CA LYS A 142 -0.53 -11.62 1.44
C LYS A 142 -1.60 -10.71 0.84
N TYR A 143 -1.22 -9.99 -0.22
CA TYR A 143 -2.13 -9.12 -0.98
C TYR A 143 -3.49 -9.78 -1.29
N ARG A 144 -3.48 -11.03 -1.78
CA ARG A 144 -4.71 -11.73 -2.18
C ARG A 144 -5.70 -11.88 -1.02
N ASP A 145 -5.19 -12.24 0.15
CA ASP A 145 -6.02 -12.52 1.32
C ASP A 145 -6.50 -11.20 1.95
N ALA A 146 -5.64 -10.18 1.99
CA ALA A 146 -6.03 -8.82 2.38
C ALA A 146 -7.08 -8.22 1.42
N PHE A 147 -6.91 -8.39 0.11
CA PHE A 147 -7.87 -7.93 -0.89
C PHE A 147 -9.23 -8.59 -0.70
N ALA A 148 -9.27 -9.92 -0.59
CA ALA A 148 -10.51 -10.66 -0.35
C ALA A 148 -11.21 -10.19 0.93
N TYR A 149 -10.45 -10.01 2.02
CA TYR A 149 -10.97 -9.53 3.29
C TYR A 149 -11.67 -8.16 3.18
N VAL A 150 -11.05 -7.21 2.47
CA VAL A 150 -11.65 -5.89 2.24
C VAL A 150 -12.82 -5.99 1.27
N GLN A 151 -12.74 -6.83 0.24
CA GLN A 151 -13.78 -7.00 -0.77
C GLN A 151 -15.07 -7.58 -0.16
N GLU A 152 -14.97 -8.55 0.75
CA GLU A 152 -16.12 -9.09 1.48
C GLU A 152 -16.91 -8.01 2.21
N ARG A 153 -16.24 -6.97 2.72
CA ARG A 153 -16.86 -5.87 3.47
C ARG A 153 -17.24 -4.68 2.60
N ARG A 154 -16.52 -4.48 1.49
CA ARG A 154 -16.80 -3.46 0.48
C ARG A 154 -16.59 -4.04 -0.91
N PHE A 155 -17.65 -4.66 -1.44
CA PHE A 155 -17.63 -5.42 -2.69
C PHE A 155 -17.05 -4.67 -3.90
N CYS A 156 -17.25 -3.35 -3.96
CA CYS A 156 -16.87 -2.53 -5.11
C CYS A 156 -15.39 -2.11 -5.17
N ILE A 157 -14.54 -2.55 -4.23
CA ILE A 157 -13.10 -2.22 -4.32
C ILE A 157 -12.48 -2.80 -5.60
N ASN A 158 -11.55 -2.05 -6.18
CA ASN A 158 -10.79 -2.46 -7.34
C ASN A 158 -9.56 -1.54 -7.51
N PRO A 159 -8.49 -1.72 -6.72
CA PRO A 159 -7.22 -1.04 -6.94
C PRO A 159 -6.73 -1.21 -8.38
N ASN A 160 -6.21 -0.14 -8.99
CA ASN A 160 -5.63 -0.26 -10.32
C ASN A 160 -4.38 -1.17 -10.31
N ALA A 161 -4.00 -1.70 -11.47
CA ALA A 161 -2.90 -2.67 -11.58
C ALA A 161 -1.56 -2.16 -11.02
N GLY A 162 -1.23 -0.88 -11.22
CA GLY A 162 0.00 -0.30 -10.68
C GLY A 162 0.01 -0.24 -9.15
N PHE A 163 -1.14 -0.01 -8.53
CA PHE A 163 -1.29 -0.08 -7.07
C PHE A 163 -1.18 -1.52 -6.57
N VAL A 164 -1.71 -2.49 -7.31
CA VAL A 164 -1.55 -3.91 -6.97
C VAL A 164 -0.07 -4.31 -6.97
N HIS A 165 0.69 -3.90 -7.98
CA HIS A 165 2.14 -4.14 -8.02
C HIS A 165 2.86 -3.49 -6.83
N GLN A 166 2.56 -2.22 -6.53
CA GLN A 166 3.14 -1.53 -5.38
C GLN A 166 2.78 -2.16 -4.03
N LEU A 167 1.59 -2.76 -3.88
CA LEU A 167 1.22 -3.51 -2.67
C LEU A 167 2.08 -4.77 -2.51
N GLN A 168 2.33 -5.50 -3.60
CA GLN A 168 3.19 -6.69 -3.60
C GLN A 168 4.66 -6.32 -3.33
N GLU A 169 5.14 -5.20 -3.88
CA GLU A 169 6.48 -4.68 -3.57
C GLU A 169 6.60 -4.27 -2.10
N TYR A 170 5.55 -3.65 -1.54
CA TYR A 170 5.54 -3.24 -0.14
C TYR A 170 5.70 -4.41 0.83
N GLU A 171 5.11 -5.57 0.51
CA GLU A 171 5.27 -6.80 1.27
C GLU A 171 6.74 -7.17 1.48
N ALA A 172 7.53 -7.18 0.41
CA ALA A 172 8.95 -7.49 0.51
C ALA A 172 9.70 -6.46 1.38
N ILE A 173 9.34 -5.18 1.27
CA ILE A 173 9.99 -4.08 2.00
C ILE A 173 9.73 -4.20 3.51
N TYR A 174 8.46 -4.33 3.94
CA TYR A 174 8.18 -4.37 5.39
C TYR A 174 8.63 -5.70 6.02
N LEU A 175 8.57 -6.82 5.30
CA LEU A 175 9.09 -8.10 5.83
C LEU A 175 10.59 -8.00 6.06
N ALA A 176 11.36 -7.47 5.10
CA ALA A 176 12.79 -7.25 5.28
C ALA A 176 13.09 -6.32 6.48
N LYS A 177 12.32 -5.23 6.62
CA LYS A 177 12.45 -4.30 7.74
C LYS A 177 12.19 -4.98 9.09
N LEU A 178 11.10 -5.75 9.21
CA LEU A 178 10.74 -6.47 10.43
C LEU A 178 11.78 -7.55 10.77
N THR A 179 12.26 -8.29 9.77
CA THR A 179 13.33 -9.29 9.96
C THR A 179 14.61 -8.65 10.50
N ILE A 180 15.05 -7.53 9.94
CA ILE A 180 16.24 -6.81 10.43
C ILE A 180 16.05 -6.33 11.86
N GLN A 181 14.87 -5.81 12.21
CA GLN A 181 14.57 -5.35 13.58
C GLN A 181 14.59 -6.48 14.62
N MET A 182 14.32 -7.72 14.21
CA MET A 182 14.31 -8.89 15.09
C MET A 182 15.67 -9.60 15.17
N MET A 183 16.63 -9.28 14.30
CA MET A 183 17.97 -9.85 14.32
C MET A 183 18.86 -9.17 15.36
N SER A 184 19.68 -9.96 16.04
CA SER A 184 20.76 -9.43 16.88
C SER A 184 21.84 -8.75 16.02
N PRO A 185 22.59 -7.75 16.56
CA PRO A 185 23.68 -7.10 15.82
C PRO A 185 24.70 -8.06 15.20
N LEU A 186 25.01 -9.17 15.90
CA LEU A 186 25.92 -10.22 15.45
C LEU A 186 25.37 -11.04 14.26
N GLN A 187 24.05 -11.22 14.17
CA GLN A 187 23.41 -11.91 13.04
C GLN A 187 23.36 -11.05 11.78
N ILE A 188 23.22 -9.73 11.95
CA ILE A 188 23.25 -8.75 10.86
C ILE A 188 24.65 -8.72 10.23
N GLU A 189 25.70 -8.58 11.05
CA GLU A 189 27.10 -8.57 10.56
C GLU A 189 27.47 -9.87 9.82
N ARG A 190 27.07 -11.03 10.34
CA ARG A 190 27.28 -12.32 9.65
C ARG A 190 26.58 -12.36 8.31
N SER A 191 25.32 -11.94 8.22
CA SER A 191 24.54 -11.97 6.97
C SER A 191 25.11 -11.04 5.89
N LEU A 192 25.64 -9.88 6.28
CA LEU A 192 26.31 -8.93 5.38
C LEU A 192 27.71 -9.42 4.94
N SER A 193 28.43 -10.11 5.82
CA SER A 193 29.79 -10.61 5.54
C SER A 193 29.85 -11.77 4.53
N VAL A 194 28.77 -12.54 4.35
CA VAL A 194 28.73 -13.68 3.43
C VAL A 194 28.77 -13.26 1.94
N HIS A 195 28.48 -12.01 1.61
CA HIS A 195 28.45 -11.51 0.22
C HIS A 195 29.77 -10.93 -0.30
N SER A 196 30.88 -10.94 0.46
CA SER A 196 32.19 -10.42 -0.01
C SER A 196 33.14 -11.48 -0.57
N GLY A 197 32.71 -12.75 -0.69
CA GLY A 197 33.60 -13.89 -0.94
C GLY A 197 33.66 -14.48 -2.35
N THR A 198 33.10 -13.86 -3.39
CA THR A 198 33.18 -14.39 -4.77
C THR A 198 33.53 -13.32 -5.81
N THR A 199 34.80 -12.93 -5.85
CA THR A 199 35.43 -12.41 -7.09
C THR A 199 36.52 -13.39 -7.52
N GLY A 200 36.11 -14.39 -8.29
CA GLY A 200 37.04 -15.21 -9.06
C GLY A 200 37.80 -14.32 -10.04
N SER A 201 39.12 -14.29 -9.85
CA SER A 201 40.06 -13.60 -10.73
C SER A 201 40.08 -14.27 -12.10
N LEU A 202 39.63 -13.59 -13.15
CA LEU A 202 40.00 -13.91 -14.53
C LEU A 202 40.81 -12.74 -15.08
N LYS A 203 42.13 -12.94 -15.07
CA LYS A 203 43.16 -12.08 -15.67
C LYS A 203 42.86 -11.90 -17.16
N ARG A 204 42.91 -10.64 -17.60
CA ARG A 204 43.18 -10.27 -18.99
C ARG A 204 44.56 -10.82 -19.39
N THR A 205 44.61 -11.59 -20.47
CA THR A 205 45.84 -11.80 -21.25
C THR A 205 45.57 -11.32 -22.67
N HIS A 206 46.41 -10.38 -23.07
CA HIS A 206 46.48 -9.72 -24.37
C HIS A 206 47.48 -10.53 -25.19
N GLU A 207 47.05 -11.13 -26.29
CA GLU A 207 47.95 -11.60 -27.35
C GLU A 207 47.39 -11.07 -28.67
N GLU A 208 48.19 -10.20 -29.28
CA GLU A 208 48.06 -9.74 -30.66
C GLU A 208 48.52 -10.88 -31.57
N GLU A 209 47.84 -11.10 -32.69
CA GLU A 209 48.49 -11.31 -33.99
C GLU A 209 47.48 -11.13 -35.12
N ASP A 210 48.00 -10.55 -36.20
CA ASP A 210 47.36 -10.00 -37.39
C ASP A 210 46.68 -11.05 -38.30
N ASP A 211 45.74 -10.63 -39.16
CA ASP A 211 45.88 -10.69 -40.63
C ASP A 211 44.58 -10.27 -41.38
N PHE A 212 44.71 -9.19 -42.15
CA PHE A 212 44.10 -8.83 -43.46
C PHE A 212 42.64 -9.18 -43.84
N GLY A 213 41.91 -8.13 -44.28
CA GLY A 213 40.68 -8.28 -45.06
C GLY A 213 40.00 -6.96 -45.45
N ASN A 214 40.61 -6.21 -46.36
CA ASN A 214 40.10 -4.97 -46.95
C ASN A 214 38.93 -5.27 -47.93
N MET A 215 37.73 -4.70 -47.76
CA MET A 215 36.84 -4.40 -48.90
C MET A 215 35.76 -3.35 -48.57
N GLN A 216 35.66 -2.36 -49.45
CA GLN A 216 34.78 -1.20 -49.45
C GLN A 216 33.40 -1.47 -50.11
N VAL A 217 32.39 -0.74 -49.61
CA VAL A 217 31.27 -0.06 -50.34
C VAL A 217 30.19 -0.92 -51.03
N ALA A 218 28.93 -0.72 -50.62
CA ALA A 218 27.86 -0.20 -51.49
C ALA A 218 26.52 -0.01 -50.74
N THR A 219 26.03 1.24 -50.76
CA THR A 219 24.63 1.60 -50.58
C THR A 219 23.80 1.15 -51.78
N ALA A 220 22.63 0.54 -51.55
CA ALA A 220 21.61 0.33 -52.58
C ALA A 220 20.23 0.75 -52.04
N GLN A 221 19.72 1.84 -52.61
CA GLN A 221 18.30 2.13 -52.71
C GLN A 221 17.65 1.12 -53.68
N ASN A 222 16.47 0.59 -53.35
CA ASN A 222 15.25 0.69 -54.16
C ASN A 222 14.14 -0.25 -53.66
N GLY A 223 12.93 0.30 -53.65
CA GLY A 223 11.65 -0.32 -53.32
C GLY A 223 10.62 0.77 -53.15
#